data_AF-A0A967H414-F1
#
_entry.id   AF-A0A967H414-F1
#
_cell.length_a   1.000
_cell.length_b   1.000
_cell.length_c   1.000
_cell.angle_alpha   90.00
_cell.angle_beta   90.00
_cell.angle_gamma   90.00
#
_symmetry.space_group_name_H-M   'P 1'
#
loop_
_entity.id
_entity.type
_entity.pdbx_description
1 polymer ?
#
loop_
_entity_poly.entity_id
_entity_poly.type
_entity_poly.pdbx_seq_one_letter_code
_entity_poly.pdbx_strand_id
1 'polypeptide(L)'
;MSVRQLTQRIRKPGDPARIATAEALEQIQASLDELKSDLDAIVAGTTSIEGLLSIPEYGLRGVSVSSVVPTYADADDNGDIDVILTVTYSPPSPIDTFDRVLVFVEKPTGEIIPIGEFLYPETAGGGSDSFEFFLPPPTVQEQWRVYLVSGSPSYVNELVLYGQLNASPSYLVTVDPIPEGASGSEWAPNVTSPSATVEYAIDQVGGLMWRVYGSFTPPSDPEYRGVRIVGRDPGGKDHQLSVEPYNATAYISSWRQVPDTSES
;
A
#
# COMPACT_ATOMS: atom_id res chain seq x y z
N MET A 1 -1.51 -62.74 -0.40
CA MET A 1 -2.23 -63.55 -1.42
C MET A 1 -2.71 -62.56 -2.48
N SER A 2 -2.22 -62.64 -3.71
CA SER A 2 -2.56 -61.63 -4.74
C SER A 2 -3.99 -61.82 -5.25
N VAL A 3 -4.62 -60.75 -5.75
CA VAL A 3 -5.97 -60.80 -6.35
C VAL A 3 -6.02 -61.85 -7.47
N ARG A 4 -4.96 -61.95 -8.30
CA ARG A 4 -4.79 -63.02 -9.30
C ARG A 4 -4.87 -64.44 -8.70
N GLN A 5 -4.27 -64.68 -7.52
CA GLN A 5 -4.34 -65.98 -6.85
C GLN A 5 -5.73 -66.28 -6.29
N LEU A 6 -6.49 -65.26 -5.90
CA LEU A 6 -7.88 -65.36 -5.44
C LEU A 6 -8.83 -65.63 -6.62
N THR A 7 -8.69 -64.90 -7.72
CA THR A 7 -9.46 -65.08 -8.95
C THR A 7 -9.26 -66.47 -9.55
N GLN A 8 -8.02 -66.98 -9.58
CA GLN A 8 -7.73 -68.34 -10.04
C GLN A 8 -8.35 -69.43 -9.15
N ARG A 9 -8.49 -69.20 -7.83
CA ARG A 9 -9.14 -70.15 -6.92
C ARG A 9 -10.66 -70.13 -7.02
N ILE A 10 -11.25 -68.97 -7.34
CA ILE A 10 -12.70 -68.78 -7.44
C ILE A 10 -13.25 -69.32 -8.77
N ARG A 11 -12.46 -69.32 -9.85
CA ARG A 11 -12.78 -69.99 -11.13
C ARG A 11 -12.78 -71.52 -11.01
N LYS A 12 -13.77 -72.10 -10.34
CA LYS A 12 -14.20 -73.49 -10.59
C LYS A 12 -15.35 -73.46 -11.60
N PRO A 13 -15.36 -74.33 -12.63
CA PRO A 13 -16.44 -74.34 -13.62
C PRO A 13 -17.78 -74.69 -12.96
N GLY A 14 -18.80 -73.84 -13.15
CA GLY A 14 -20.20 -74.19 -12.87
C GLY A 14 -21.00 -73.30 -11.89
N ASP A 15 -20.39 -72.30 -11.25
CA ASP A 15 -21.10 -71.40 -10.31
C ASP A 15 -21.09 -69.94 -10.84
N PRO A 16 -22.23 -69.45 -11.40
CA PRO A 16 -22.34 -68.11 -11.97
C PRO A 16 -21.99 -66.98 -10.98
N ALA A 17 -22.30 -67.16 -9.69
CA ALA A 17 -22.00 -66.16 -8.67
C ALA A 17 -20.49 -66.01 -8.41
N ARG A 18 -19.75 -67.11 -8.55
CA ARG A 18 -18.28 -67.11 -8.44
C ARG A 18 -17.61 -66.49 -9.66
N ILE A 19 -18.17 -66.69 -10.85
CA ILE A 19 -17.69 -66.04 -12.07
C ILE A 19 -17.85 -64.51 -11.95
N ALA A 20 -19.04 -64.05 -11.55
CA ALA A 20 -19.29 -62.63 -11.32
C ALA A 20 -18.38 -62.02 -10.22
N THR A 21 -18.10 -62.78 -9.15
CA THR A 21 -17.17 -62.34 -8.09
C THR A 21 -15.73 -62.25 -8.61
N ALA A 22 -15.31 -63.18 -9.48
CA ALA A 22 -13.99 -63.17 -10.10
C ALA A 22 -13.82 -61.97 -11.05
N GLU A 23 -14.85 -61.63 -11.83
CA GLU A 23 -14.88 -60.46 -12.71
C GLU A 23 -14.83 -59.15 -11.91
N ALA A 24 -15.61 -59.03 -10.83
CA ALA A 24 -15.57 -57.87 -9.95
C ALA A 24 -14.18 -57.65 -9.32
N LEU A 25 -13.50 -58.74 -8.92
CA LEU A 25 -12.13 -58.65 -8.40
C LEU A 25 -11.11 -58.21 -9.46
N GLU A 26 -11.26 -58.66 -10.71
CA GLU A 26 -10.43 -58.19 -11.82
C GLU A 26 -10.65 -56.70 -12.10
N GLN A 27 -11.91 -56.24 -12.05
CA GLN A 27 -12.24 -54.83 -12.24
C GLN A 27 -11.68 -53.94 -11.11
N ILE A 28 -11.80 -54.38 -9.86
CA ILE A 28 -11.21 -53.68 -8.71
C ILE A 28 -9.68 -53.58 -8.85
N GLN A 29 -9.02 -54.65 -9.30
CA GLN A 29 -7.58 -54.62 -9.50
C GLN A 29 -7.19 -53.63 -10.60
N ALA A 30 -7.93 -53.59 -11.71
CA ALA A 30 -7.68 -52.64 -12.79
C ALA A 30 -7.80 -51.18 -12.31
N SER A 31 -8.86 -50.86 -11.55
CA SER A 31 -9.03 -49.51 -10.98
C SER A 31 -7.94 -49.16 -9.97
N LEU A 32 -7.42 -50.12 -9.22
CA LEU A 32 -6.35 -49.89 -8.25
C LEU A 32 -5.00 -49.66 -8.94
N ASP A 33 -4.75 -50.32 -10.06
CA ASP A 33 -3.56 -50.10 -10.89
C ASP A 33 -3.63 -48.72 -11.60
N GLU A 34 -4.81 -48.30 -12.06
CA GLU A 34 -5.05 -46.95 -12.62
C GLU A 34 -4.84 -45.86 -11.57
N LEU A 35 -5.47 -45.99 -10.39
CA LEU A 35 -5.25 -45.07 -9.26
C LEU A 35 -3.79 -44.97 -8.84
N LYS A 36 -3.05 -46.08 -8.91
CA LYS A 36 -1.62 -46.07 -8.60
C LYS A 36 -0.83 -45.34 -9.68
N SER A 37 -1.15 -45.53 -10.95
CA SER A 37 -0.55 -44.79 -12.06
C SER A 37 -0.81 -43.29 -11.94
N ASP A 38 -2.04 -42.89 -11.60
CA ASP A 38 -2.40 -41.48 -11.37
C ASP A 38 -1.66 -40.91 -10.16
N LEU A 39 -1.57 -41.67 -9.07
CA LEU A 39 -0.80 -41.27 -7.90
C LEU A 39 0.68 -41.12 -8.23
N ASP A 40 1.26 -42.04 -8.98
CA ASP A 40 2.66 -41.98 -9.43
C ASP A 40 2.89 -40.77 -10.36
N ALA A 41 1.91 -40.41 -11.20
CA ALA A 41 1.95 -39.21 -12.04
C ALA A 41 1.85 -37.91 -11.22
N ILE A 42 0.99 -37.88 -10.19
CA ILE A 42 0.88 -36.76 -9.24
C ILE A 42 2.15 -36.63 -8.41
N VAL A 43 2.74 -37.75 -7.95
CA VAL A 43 4.00 -37.78 -7.20
C VAL A 43 5.16 -37.31 -8.08
N ALA A 44 5.24 -37.78 -9.33
CA ALA A 44 6.23 -37.28 -10.29
C ALA A 44 6.04 -35.77 -10.57
N GLY A 45 4.80 -35.31 -10.67
CA GLY A 45 4.46 -33.89 -10.80
C GLY A 45 4.85 -33.07 -9.56
N THR A 46 4.65 -33.58 -8.35
CA THR A 46 5.06 -32.91 -7.10
C THR A 46 6.56 -32.95 -6.87
N THR A 47 7.26 -34.00 -7.30
CA THR A 47 8.74 -34.04 -7.28
C THR A 47 9.33 -33.05 -8.29
N SER A 48 8.65 -32.82 -9.42
CA SER A 48 8.97 -31.75 -10.37
C SER A 48 8.72 -30.35 -9.78
N ILE A 49 7.69 -30.20 -8.94
CA ILE A 49 7.45 -28.97 -8.16
C ILE A 49 8.51 -28.79 -7.07
N GLU A 50 8.97 -29.84 -6.38
CA GLU A 50 10.11 -29.75 -5.47
C GLU A 50 11.42 -29.39 -6.20
N GLY A 51 11.57 -29.82 -7.46
CA GLY A 51 12.63 -29.34 -8.37
C GLY A 51 12.49 -27.85 -8.74
N LEU A 52 11.27 -27.31 -8.80
CA LEU A 52 11.00 -25.87 -8.92
C LEU A 52 11.15 -25.11 -7.59
N LEU A 53 11.03 -25.80 -6.45
CA LEU A 53 11.36 -25.28 -5.11
C LEU A 53 12.87 -25.38 -4.82
N SER A 54 13.66 -26.02 -5.68
CA SER A 54 15.06 -25.63 -5.86
C SER A 54 15.10 -24.31 -6.63
N ILE A 55 14.67 -23.26 -5.93
CA ILE A 55 15.06 -21.88 -6.20
C ILE A 55 16.57 -21.97 -6.46
N PRO A 56 17.07 -21.50 -7.61
CA PRO A 56 18.51 -21.52 -7.84
C PRO A 56 19.16 -20.90 -6.61
N GLU A 57 20.27 -21.47 -6.13
CA GLU A 57 21.09 -20.97 -5.00
C GLU A 57 21.55 -19.49 -5.14
N TYR A 58 21.04 -18.78 -6.15
CA TYR A 58 21.27 -17.38 -6.52
C TYR A 58 20.03 -16.48 -6.36
N GLY A 59 18.89 -16.97 -5.85
CA GLY A 59 17.76 -16.12 -5.52
C GLY A 59 18.12 -15.15 -4.40
N LEU A 60 18.11 -13.84 -4.66
CA LEU A 60 18.30 -12.82 -3.63
C LEU A 60 17.34 -13.10 -2.47
N ARG A 61 17.89 -13.25 -1.27
CA ARG A 61 17.09 -13.46 -0.06
C ARG A 61 16.12 -12.30 0.13
N GLY A 62 14.98 -12.58 0.77
CA GLY A 62 13.95 -11.58 1.01
C GLY A 62 14.46 -10.45 1.91
N VAL A 63 14.17 -9.21 1.51
CA VAL A 63 14.21 -8.04 2.38
C VAL A 63 13.13 -8.17 3.44
N SER A 64 13.30 -7.59 4.63
CA SER A 64 12.20 -7.46 5.59
C SER A 64 11.77 -6.00 5.72
N VAL A 65 10.46 -5.76 5.65
CA VAL A 65 9.89 -4.44 5.95
C VAL A 65 9.63 -4.38 7.45
N SER A 66 10.26 -3.41 8.13
CA SER A 66 10.14 -3.24 9.58
C SER A 66 8.98 -2.31 9.93
N SER A 67 8.85 -1.19 9.21
CA SER A 67 7.75 -0.24 9.40
C SER A 67 7.53 0.61 8.16
N VAL A 68 6.30 1.08 7.99
CA VAL A 68 5.95 2.16 7.06
C VAL A 68 5.15 3.19 7.85
N VAL A 69 5.65 4.43 7.89
CA VAL A 69 5.03 5.52 8.64
C VAL A 69 4.56 6.60 7.67
N PRO A 70 3.24 6.87 7.59
CA PRO A 70 2.72 7.96 6.79
C PRO A 70 2.77 9.28 7.56
N THR A 71 3.23 10.32 6.89
CA THR A 71 3.14 11.73 7.32
C THR A 71 2.71 12.59 6.12
N TYR A 72 2.35 13.85 6.32
CA TYR A 72 2.03 14.76 5.22
C TYR A 72 3.15 15.74 4.99
N ALA A 73 3.48 15.98 3.72
CA ALA A 73 4.38 17.06 3.33
C ALA A 73 3.71 18.42 3.59
N ASP A 74 4.54 19.45 3.68
CA ASP A 74 4.04 20.81 3.56
C ASP A 74 3.41 21.01 2.18
N ALA A 75 2.38 21.86 2.12
CA ALA A 75 1.77 22.20 0.85
C ALA A 75 2.81 22.84 -0.08
N ASP A 76 2.87 22.38 -1.32
CA ASP A 76 3.74 22.95 -2.34
C ASP A 76 3.29 24.37 -2.74
N ASP A 77 4.04 25.00 -3.65
CA ASP A 77 3.71 26.35 -4.14
C ASP A 77 2.33 26.42 -4.83
N ASN A 78 1.78 25.29 -5.27
CA ASN A 78 0.46 25.18 -5.88
C ASN A 78 -0.64 24.90 -4.83
N GLY A 79 -0.27 24.54 -3.60
CA GLY A 79 -1.17 24.15 -2.53
C GLY A 79 -1.48 22.65 -2.50
N ASP A 80 -0.78 21.85 -3.29
CA ASP A 80 -0.91 20.40 -3.29
C ASP A 80 -0.10 19.83 -2.11
N ILE A 81 -0.72 18.90 -1.38
CA ILE A 81 -0.10 18.21 -0.24
C ILE A 81 0.08 16.76 -0.65
N ASP A 82 1.30 16.23 -0.49
CA ASP A 82 1.59 14.81 -0.68
C ASP A 82 1.64 14.07 0.66
N VAL A 83 1.34 12.77 0.64
CA VAL A 83 1.70 11.87 1.75
C VAL A 83 3.15 11.42 1.56
N ILE A 84 3.94 11.54 2.61
CA ILE A 84 5.30 11.00 2.73
C ILE A 84 5.21 9.64 3.40
N LEU A 85 5.71 8.60 2.74
CA LEU A 85 5.86 7.28 3.35
C LEU A 85 7.33 7.04 3.70
N THR A 86 7.64 7.08 4.99
CA THR A 86 8.96 6.69 5.51
C THR A 86 8.96 5.17 5.72
N VAL A 87 9.74 4.47 4.91
CA VAL A 87 9.88 3.01 4.98
C VAL A 87 11.17 2.66 5.68
N THR A 88 11.07 1.82 6.71
CA THR A 88 12.22 1.21 7.38
C THR A 88 12.26 -0.26 7.04
N TYR A 89 13.41 -0.73 6.59
CA TYR A 89 13.62 -2.12 6.15
C TYR A 89 14.94 -2.67 6.66
N SER A 90 15.12 -3.98 6.58
CA SER A 90 16.43 -4.62 6.77
C SER A 90 16.81 -5.39 5.51
N PRO A 91 18.04 -5.21 5.00
CA PRO A 91 18.52 -5.94 3.84
C PRO A 91 18.60 -7.45 4.15
N PRO A 92 18.63 -8.30 3.11
CA PRO A 92 18.90 -9.71 3.31
C PRO A 92 20.24 -9.93 4.03
N SER A 93 20.31 -10.99 4.84
CA SER A 93 21.55 -11.45 5.47
C SER A 93 21.90 -12.87 4.98
N PRO A 94 23.14 -13.11 4.52
CA PRO A 94 24.20 -12.12 4.28
C PRO A 94 23.82 -11.14 3.16
N ILE A 95 24.39 -9.92 3.19
CA ILE A 95 24.12 -8.86 2.19
C ILE A 95 24.51 -9.32 0.77
N ASP A 96 25.57 -10.12 0.63
CA ASP A 96 26.06 -10.68 -0.64
C ASP A 96 26.01 -9.67 -1.81
N THR A 97 25.16 -9.90 -2.82
CA THR A 97 25.04 -9.06 -4.02
C THR A 97 23.93 -8.01 -3.96
N PHE A 98 23.23 -7.89 -2.83
CA PHE A 98 22.15 -6.92 -2.63
C PHE A 98 22.70 -5.49 -2.65
N ASP A 99 22.12 -4.64 -3.49
CA ASP A 99 22.53 -3.23 -3.61
C ASP A 99 21.37 -2.24 -3.60
N ARG A 100 20.11 -2.71 -3.73
CA ARG A 100 18.94 -1.83 -3.80
C ARG A 100 17.63 -2.54 -3.50
N VAL A 101 16.61 -1.73 -3.25
CA VAL A 101 15.21 -2.16 -3.19
C VAL A 101 14.41 -1.48 -4.29
N LEU A 102 13.55 -2.25 -4.95
CA LEU A 102 12.49 -1.73 -5.80
C LEU A 102 11.21 -1.65 -4.98
N VAL A 103 10.50 -0.55 -5.13
CA VAL A 103 9.36 -0.22 -4.28
C VAL A 103 8.10 -0.09 -5.13
N PHE A 104 7.06 -0.79 -4.69
CA PHE A 104 5.73 -0.75 -5.30
C PHE A 104 4.69 -0.49 -4.23
N VAL A 105 3.64 0.24 -4.59
CA VAL A 105 2.49 0.47 -3.71
C VAL A 105 1.24 -0.06 -4.39
N GLU A 106 0.52 -0.94 -3.69
CA GLU A 106 -0.81 -1.38 -4.07
C GLU A 106 -1.86 -0.58 -3.30
N LYS A 107 -2.75 0.07 -4.04
CA LYS A 107 -3.93 0.76 -3.47
C LYS A 107 -5.08 -0.23 -3.25
N PRO A 108 -6.10 0.11 -2.44
CA PRO A 108 -7.27 -0.76 -2.20
C PRO A 108 -8.03 -1.14 -3.48
N THR A 109 -7.89 -0.33 -4.53
CA THR A 109 -8.45 -0.58 -5.87
C THR A 109 -7.78 -1.74 -6.60
N GLY A 110 -6.65 -2.25 -6.10
CA GLY A 110 -5.77 -3.21 -6.79
C GLY A 110 -4.81 -2.56 -7.78
N GLU A 111 -4.78 -1.22 -7.86
CA GLU A 111 -3.80 -0.49 -8.66
C GLU A 111 -2.41 -0.63 -8.06
N ILE A 112 -1.43 -1.02 -8.89
CA ILE A 112 -0.02 -1.12 -8.51
C ILE A 112 0.74 0.07 -9.08
N ILE A 113 1.33 0.87 -8.20
CA ILE A 113 2.12 2.05 -8.54
C ILE A 113 3.61 1.72 -8.34
N PRO A 114 4.43 1.67 -9.41
CA PRO A 114 5.88 1.58 -9.26
C PRO A 114 6.42 2.92 -8.76
N ILE A 115 7.06 2.92 -7.60
CA ILE A 115 7.65 4.13 -7.01
C ILE A 115 9.04 4.38 -7.57
N GLY A 116 9.86 3.34 -7.63
CA GLY A 116 11.23 3.42 -8.12
C GLY A 116 12.19 2.49 -7.39
N GLU A 117 13.48 2.77 -7.54
CA GLU A 117 14.57 2.00 -6.95
C GLU A 117 15.35 2.87 -5.94
N PHE A 118 15.66 2.30 -4.78
CA PHE A 118 16.41 2.96 -3.72
C PHE A 118 17.67 2.16 -3.43
N LEU A 119 18.83 2.78 -3.63
CA LEU A 119 20.12 2.16 -3.40
C LEU A 119 20.34 1.95 -1.90
N TYR A 120 20.84 0.78 -1.54
CA TYR A 120 21.31 0.46 -0.20
C TYR A 120 22.72 1.05 -0.02
N PRO A 121 22.90 2.04 0.86
CA PRO A 121 24.20 2.65 1.11
C PRO A 121 25.03 1.68 1.94
N GLU A 122 25.79 0.80 1.28
CA GLU A 122 26.63 -0.29 1.81
C GLU A 122 27.45 0.06 3.09
N THR A 123 26.80 0.21 4.23
CA THR A 123 27.48 0.32 5.52
C THR A 123 27.64 -1.09 6.03
N ALA A 124 28.86 -1.61 5.86
CA ALA A 124 29.28 -2.94 6.29
C ALA A 124 28.70 -3.31 7.66
N GLY A 125 27.62 -4.09 7.69
CA GLY A 125 26.93 -4.39 8.96
C GLY A 125 25.57 -5.06 8.89
N GLY A 126 24.85 -5.04 7.76
CA GLY A 126 23.53 -5.71 7.69
C GLY A 126 22.49 -5.08 8.61
N GLY A 127 22.57 -3.76 8.78
CA GLY A 127 21.66 -2.99 9.62
C GLY A 127 20.39 -2.58 8.89
N SER A 128 19.39 -2.18 9.67
CA SER A 128 18.18 -1.55 9.14
C SER A 128 18.51 -0.21 8.49
N ASP A 129 17.79 0.11 7.42
CA ASP A 129 17.91 1.34 6.64
C ASP A 129 16.52 1.91 6.33
N SER A 130 16.47 3.16 5.87
CA SER A 130 15.22 3.84 5.56
C SER A 130 15.30 4.77 4.35
N PHE A 131 14.18 4.87 3.64
CA PHE A 131 13.99 5.83 2.55
C PHE A 131 12.58 6.41 2.59
N GLU A 132 12.37 7.48 1.84
CA GLU A 132 11.11 8.20 1.76
C GLU A 132 10.67 8.36 0.32
N PHE A 133 9.36 8.35 0.10
CA PHE A 133 8.76 8.69 -1.18
C PHE A 133 7.39 9.34 -0.98
N PHE A 134 6.94 10.00 -2.05
CA PHE A 134 5.75 10.85 -2.04
C PHE A 134 4.66 10.22 -2.91
N LEU A 135 3.43 10.30 -2.44
CA LEU A 135 2.25 9.93 -3.21
C LEU A 135 1.14 10.96 -2.97
N PRO A 136 0.22 11.16 -3.93
CA PRO A 136 -0.98 11.94 -3.68
C PRO A 136 -1.81 11.32 -2.56
N PRO A 137 -2.32 12.11 -1.59
CA PRO A 137 -3.08 11.60 -0.47
C PRO A 137 -4.45 11.09 -0.95
N PRO A 138 -5.04 10.12 -0.24
CA PRO A 138 -6.36 9.63 -0.59
C PRO A 138 -7.45 10.64 -0.18
N THR A 139 -8.62 10.54 -0.79
CA THR A 139 -9.79 11.40 -0.44
C THR A 139 -10.59 10.84 0.74
N VAL A 140 -10.40 9.57 1.06
CA VAL A 140 -10.94 8.86 2.22
C VAL A 140 -9.83 8.03 2.84
N GLN A 141 -10.02 7.50 4.06
CA GLN A 141 -9.02 6.62 4.66
C GLN A 141 -8.85 5.36 3.81
N GLU A 142 -7.62 5.01 3.45
CA GLU A 142 -7.28 3.87 2.61
C GLU A 142 -6.23 2.96 3.29
N GLN A 143 -6.21 1.68 2.92
CA GLN A 143 -5.15 0.75 3.31
C GLN A 143 -4.27 0.47 2.10
N TRP A 144 -3.02 0.94 2.14
CA TRP A 144 -2.04 0.73 1.09
C TRP A 144 -1.09 -0.37 1.47
N ARG A 145 -0.68 -1.18 0.50
CA ARG A 145 0.32 -2.22 0.71
C ARG A 145 1.61 -1.83 0.01
N VAL A 146 2.66 -1.61 0.79
CA VAL A 146 3.99 -1.29 0.29
C VAL A 146 4.77 -2.58 0.13
N TYR A 147 5.28 -2.85 -1.07
CA TYR A 147 6.11 -3.99 -1.41
C TYR A 147 7.56 -3.58 -1.57
N LEU A 148 8.47 -4.38 -1.02
CA LEU A 148 9.89 -4.27 -1.27
C LEU A 148 10.38 -5.50 -2.03
N VAL A 149 11.08 -5.25 -3.13
CA VAL A 149 11.68 -6.29 -3.97
C VAL A 149 13.18 -6.08 -3.96
N SER A 150 13.95 -7.10 -3.58
CA SER A 150 15.40 -7.02 -3.57
C SER A 150 15.97 -6.93 -4.98
N GLY A 151 16.95 -6.04 -5.15
CA GLY A 151 17.73 -5.87 -6.36
C GLY A 151 19.23 -6.03 -6.11
N SER A 152 19.93 -6.36 -7.19
CA SER A 152 21.39 -6.38 -7.32
C SER A 152 21.77 -5.78 -8.68
N PRO A 153 23.05 -5.46 -8.95
CA PRO A 153 23.47 -4.99 -10.28
C PRO A 153 23.23 -6.02 -11.40
N SER A 154 23.18 -7.31 -11.05
CA SER A 154 23.11 -8.42 -12.02
C SER A 154 21.75 -9.11 -12.08
N TYR A 155 20.89 -8.88 -11.10
CA TYR A 155 19.61 -9.57 -10.95
C TYR A 155 18.60 -8.70 -10.20
N VAL A 156 17.37 -8.68 -10.70
CA VAL A 156 16.23 -8.01 -10.08
C VAL A 156 15.13 -9.05 -9.96
N ASN A 157 14.60 -9.22 -8.75
CA ASN A 157 13.44 -10.06 -8.52
C ASN A 157 12.19 -9.43 -9.17
N GLU A 158 11.25 -10.27 -9.59
CA GLU A 158 9.91 -9.79 -9.98
C GLU A 158 9.05 -9.52 -8.75
N LEU A 159 8.13 -8.56 -8.86
CA LEU A 159 7.10 -8.35 -7.85
C LEU A 159 6.12 -9.53 -7.86
N VAL A 160 5.95 -10.16 -6.70
CA VAL A 160 4.94 -11.20 -6.46
C VAL A 160 3.94 -10.68 -5.44
N LEU A 161 2.66 -10.66 -5.80
CA LEU A 161 1.63 -9.98 -4.99
C LEU A 161 1.30 -10.76 -3.72
N TYR A 162 0.75 -10.05 -2.74
CA TYR A 162 0.32 -10.65 -1.47
C TYR A 162 -0.73 -11.74 -1.70
N GLY A 163 -0.60 -12.85 -0.96
CA GLY A 163 -1.47 -14.03 -1.09
C GLY A 163 -1.05 -15.03 -2.18
N GLN A 164 -0.06 -14.69 -3.01
CA GLN A 164 0.54 -15.64 -3.96
C GLN A 164 1.69 -16.43 -3.28
N LEU A 165 2.04 -17.58 -3.86
CA LEU A 165 3.20 -18.36 -3.41
C LEU A 165 4.48 -17.52 -3.61
N ASN A 166 5.31 -17.41 -2.57
CA ASN A 166 6.52 -16.58 -2.56
C ASN A 166 6.25 -15.08 -2.79
N ALA A 167 5.13 -14.58 -2.26
CA ALA A 167 4.82 -13.14 -2.25
C ALA A 167 6.01 -12.30 -1.79
N SER A 168 6.23 -11.17 -2.47
CA SER A 168 7.25 -10.21 -2.09
C SER A 168 6.97 -9.66 -0.69
N PRO A 169 8.01 -9.39 0.11
CA PRO A 169 7.88 -8.73 1.39
C PRO A 169 7.02 -7.48 1.28
N SER A 170 6.00 -7.37 2.13
CA SER A 170 5.09 -6.24 2.10
C SER A 170 4.62 -5.82 3.48
N TYR A 171 4.17 -4.58 3.58
CA TYR A 171 3.61 -3.98 4.78
C TYR A 171 2.30 -3.28 4.44
N LEU A 172 1.25 -3.57 5.21
CA LEU A 172 -0.05 -2.90 5.08
C LEU A 172 -0.07 -1.68 5.99
N VAL A 173 -0.20 -0.49 5.40
CA VAL A 173 -0.25 0.79 6.11
C VAL A 173 -1.61 1.44 5.91
N THR A 174 -2.16 2.03 6.96
CA THR A 174 -3.35 2.89 6.87
C THR A 174 -2.91 4.30 6.54
N VAL A 175 -3.47 4.88 5.49
CA VAL A 175 -3.24 6.27 5.08
C VAL A 175 -4.54 7.03 5.21
N ASP A 176 -4.54 8.03 6.07
CA ASP A 176 -5.69 8.92 6.25
C ASP A 176 -5.81 9.90 5.06
N PRO A 177 -7.01 10.45 4.78
CA PRO A 177 -7.10 11.60 3.91
C PRO A 177 -6.46 12.81 4.60
N ILE A 178 -6.13 13.85 3.83
CA ILE A 178 -5.69 15.13 4.43
C ILE A 178 -6.75 15.51 5.48
N PRO A 179 -6.37 15.76 6.75
CA PRO A 179 -7.33 16.10 7.79
C PRO A 179 -8.19 17.28 7.34
N GLU A 180 -9.50 17.07 7.22
CA GLU A 180 -10.41 18.17 6.92
C GLU A 180 -10.33 19.19 8.05
N GLY A 181 -9.87 20.39 7.74
CA GLY A 181 -9.85 21.46 8.70
C GLY A 181 -11.29 21.86 9.07
N ALA A 182 -11.75 21.51 10.27
CA ALA A 182 -12.81 22.25 10.92
C ALA A 182 -12.39 23.74 10.94
N SER A 183 -13.29 24.69 10.71
CA SER A 183 -12.96 26.12 10.67
C SER A 183 -11.99 26.51 11.79
N GLY A 184 -10.79 26.99 11.42
CA GLY A 184 -9.71 27.30 12.36
C GLY A 184 -8.64 26.22 12.52
N SER A 185 -8.73 25.06 11.87
CA SER A 185 -7.65 24.06 11.86
C SER A 185 -6.66 24.35 10.74
N GLU A 186 -5.38 24.32 11.09
CA GLU A 186 -4.27 24.45 10.15
C GLU A 186 -4.11 23.19 9.29
N TRP A 187 -3.75 23.36 8.02
CA TRP A 187 -3.65 22.29 7.02
C TRP A 187 -2.32 21.51 7.06
N ALA A 188 -1.29 22.08 7.68
CA ALA A 188 -0.02 21.44 8.02
C ALA A 188 0.34 21.94 9.42
N PRO A 189 0.62 21.12 10.44
CA PRO A 189 0.63 21.52 11.86
C PRO A 189 1.84 22.38 12.29
N ASN A 190 2.20 23.39 11.51
CA ASN A 190 3.38 24.23 11.69
C ASN A 190 3.09 25.46 12.59
N VAL A 191 1.89 26.01 12.53
CA VAL A 191 1.40 27.08 13.41
C VAL A 191 0.57 26.51 14.58
N THR A 192 0.59 27.20 15.71
CA THR A 192 -0.18 26.80 16.89
C THR A 192 -1.17 27.87 17.30
N SER A 193 -2.22 27.46 18.02
CA SER A 193 -3.29 28.36 18.47
C SER A 193 -3.95 29.21 17.36
N PRO A 194 -4.29 28.65 16.19
CA PRO A 194 -5.04 29.39 15.19
C PRO A 194 -6.40 29.86 15.73
N SER A 195 -6.78 31.07 15.38
CA SER A 195 -8.09 31.65 15.66
C SER A 195 -8.63 32.36 14.42
N ALA A 196 -9.95 32.34 14.27
CA ALA A 196 -10.63 33.02 13.17
C ALA A 196 -11.95 33.62 13.68
N THR A 197 -12.23 34.86 13.29
CA THR A 197 -13.49 35.56 13.55
C THR A 197 -13.96 36.21 12.25
N VAL A 198 -15.28 36.16 12.02
CA VAL A 198 -15.92 36.81 10.88
C VAL A 198 -16.46 38.17 11.34
N GLU A 199 -16.21 39.20 10.54
CA GLU A 199 -16.85 40.50 10.65
C GLU A 199 -17.78 40.72 9.47
N TYR A 200 -18.94 41.33 9.72
CA TYR A 200 -19.89 41.71 8.69
C TYR A 200 -20.08 43.22 8.67
N ALA A 201 -20.25 43.79 7.49
CA ALA A 201 -20.56 45.20 7.29
C ALA A 201 -21.51 45.38 6.10
N ILE A 202 -22.11 46.56 5.99
CA ILE A 202 -22.87 46.97 4.80
C ILE A 202 -22.02 47.96 4.01
N ASP A 203 -21.88 47.75 2.70
CA ASP A 203 -21.17 48.68 1.82
C ASP A 203 -21.99 49.97 1.54
N GLN A 204 -21.44 50.85 0.70
CA GLN A 204 -22.08 52.13 0.37
C GLN A 204 -23.37 52.00 -0.47
N VAL A 205 -23.62 50.84 -1.08
CA VAL A 205 -24.78 50.57 -1.93
C VAL A 205 -25.78 49.61 -1.26
N GLY A 206 -25.57 49.25 0.00
CA GLY A 206 -26.45 48.38 0.77
C GLY A 206 -26.12 46.89 0.68
N GLY A 207 -25.02 46.51 0.02
CA GLY A 207 -24.54 45.14 -0.08
C GLY A 207 -23.94 44.63 1.23
N LEU A 208 -24.31 43.41 1.64
CA LEU A 208 -23.70 42.75 2.78
C LEU A 208 -22.29 42.27 2.41
N MET A 209 -21.31 42.71 3.21
CA MET A 209 -19.91 42.36 3.07
C MET A 209 -19.46 41.58 4.30
N TRP A 210 -18.45 40.72 4.12
CA TRP A 210 -17.78 40.00 5.19
C TRP A 210 -16.26 40.05 5.03
N ARG A 211 -15.54 39.93 6.15
CA ARG A 211 -14.11 39.65 6.17
C ARG A 211 -13.78 38.71 7.33
N VAL A 212 -12.63 38.08 7.28
CA VAL A 212 -12.13 37.22 8.35
C VAL A 212 -10.87 37.82 8.91
N TYR A 213 -10.74 37.83 10.22
CA TYR A 213 -9.51 38.19 10.91
C TYR A 213 -9.24 37.19 12.02
N GLY A 214 -7.99 37.12 12.46
CA GLY A 214 -7.59 36.11 13.41
C GLY A 214 -6.14 36.22 13.83
N SER A 215 -5.70 35.23 14.60
CA SER A 215 -4.33 35.12 15.10
C SER A 215 -3.82 33.70 14.99
N PHE A 216 -2.50 33.56 15.03
CA PHE A 216 -1.79 32.29 15.07
C PHE A 216 -0.43 32.49 15.70
N THR A 217 0.18 31.40 16.16
CA THR A 217 1.55 31.37 16.67
C THR A 217 2.44 30.71 15.62
N PRO A 218 3.36 31.44 14.97
CA PRO A 218 4.26 30.86 13.98
C PRO A 218 5.22 29.84 14.63
N PRO A 219 5.68 28.81 13.89
CA PRO A 219 6.69 27.89 14.37
C PRO A 219 8.00 28.63 14.66
N SER A 220 8.84 28.03 15.49
CA SER A 220 10.23 28.47 15.68
C SER A 220 11.18 28.07 14.54
N ASP A 221 10.66 27.39 13.51
CA ASP A 221 11.44 26.91 12.37
C ASP A 221 12.02 28.08 11.55
N PRO A 222 13.35 28.15 11.32
CA PRO A 222 13.96 29.19 10.49
C PRO A 222 13.57 29.13 9.00
N GLU A 223 13.05 28.01 8.51
CA GLU A 223 12.57 27.83 7.15
C GLU A 223 11.14 28.35 6.94
N TYR A 224 10.39 28.61 8.01
CA TYR A 224 9.05 29.18 7.93
C TYR A 224 9.03 30.48 7.12
N ARG A 225 8.09 30.58 6.16
CA ARG A 225 7.96 31.73 5.24
C ARG A 225 6.66 32.51 5.41
N GLY A 226 5.70 31.99 6.16
CA GLY A 226 4.41 32.65 6.40
C GLY A 226 3.24 31.69 6.38
N VAL A 227 2.03 32.24 6.33
CA VAL A 227 0.79 31.48 6.19
C VAL A 227 -0.04 31.98 5.02
N ARG A 228 -0.75 31.04 4.38
CA ARG A 228 -1.85 31.34 3.47
C ARG A 228 -3.17 31.05 4.19
N ILE A 229 -4.01 32.07 4.32
CA ILE A 229 -5.34 31.93 4.91
C ILE A 229 -6.32 31.58 3.80
N VAL A 230 -6.99 30.44 3.93
CA VAL A 230 -7.98 29.95 2.95
C VAL A 230 -9.36 29.82 3.60
N GLY A 231 -10.41 30.05 2.81
CA GLY A 231 -11.79 29.76 3.17
C GLY A 231 -12.39 28.79 2.18
N ARG A 232 -13.08 27.76 2.69
CA ARG A 232 -13.80 26.77 1.88
C ARG A 232 -15.25 27.19 1.70
N ASP A 233 -15.73 27.22 0.47
CA ASP A 233 -17.15 27.46 0.19
C ASP A 233 -18.02 26.20 0.41
N PRO A 234 -19.36 26.32 0.44
CA PRO A 234 -20.24 25.17 0.59
C PRO A 234 -20.15 24.15 -0.54
N GLY A 235 -19.60 24.53 -1.70
CA GLY A 235 -19.33 23.63 -2.83
C GLY A 235 -17.99 22.88 -2.70
N GLY A 236 -17.25 23.08 -1.60
CA GLY A 236 -15.97 22.45 -1.34
C GLY A 236 -14.79 23.09 -2.05
N LYS A 237 -14.97 24.25 -2.70
CA LYS A 237 -13.88 24.97 -3.36
C LYS A 237 -13.20 25.92 -2.38
N ASP A 238 -11.87 25.89 -2.38
CA ASP A 238 -11.05 26.75 -1.53
C ASP A 238 -10.72 28.08 -2.22
N HIS A 239 -10.75 29.16 -1.43
CA HIS A 239 -10.46 30.50 -1.87
C HIS A 239 -9.44 31.14 -0.93
N GLN A 240 -8.33 31.64 -1.48
CA GLN A 240 -7.36 32.41 -0.70
C GLN A 240 -8.00 33.69 -0.20
N LEU A 241 -7.97 33.91 1.12
CA LEU A 241 -8.49 35.09 1.82
C LEU A 241 -7.40 36.12 2.13
N SER A 242 -6.23 35.65 2.57
CA SER A 242 -5.04 36.47 2.85
C SER A 242 -3.74 35.65 2.73
N VAL A 243 -2.61 36.34 2.64
CA VAL A 243 -1.26 35.75 2.75
C VAL A 243 -0.47 36.63 3.69
N GLU A 244 0.08 36.03 4.73
CA GLU A 244 0.85 36.74 5.74
C GLU A 244 2.31 36.27 5.74
N PRO A 245 3.28 37.18 5.90
CA PRO A 245 4.71 36.84 5.91
C PRO A 245 5.14 36.11 7.20
N TYR A 246 6.35 35.55 7.20
CA TYR A 246 6.92 34.71 8.28
C TYR A 246 6.93 35.31 9.69
N ASN A 247 6.81 36.63 9.83
CA ASN A 247 6.81 37.34 11.10
C ASN A 247 5.41 37.78 11.56
N ALA A 248 4.38 37.48 10.79
CA ALA A 248 3.01 37.77 11.18
C ALA A 248 2.56 36.80 12.27
N THR A 249 1.72 37.31 13.18
CA THR A 249 1.04 36.53 14.23
C THR A 249 -0.48 36.74 14.17
N ALA A 250 -0.94 37.48 13.17
CA ALA A 250 -2.33 37.86 12.97
C ALA A 250 -2.57 38.16 11.50
N TYR A 251 -3.82 38.07 11.09
CA TYR A 251 -4.25 38.33 9.73
C TYR A 251 -5.58 39.07 9.70
N ILE A 252 -5.81 39.79 8.61
CA ILE A 252 -7.10 40.39 8.30
C ILE A 252 -7.32 40.34 6.79
N SER A 253 -8.38 39.65 6.36
CA SER A 253 -8.70 39.57 4.94
C SER A 253 -9.27 40.88 4.43
N SER A 254 -9.21 41.03 3.10
CA SER A 254 -10.03 42.04 2.43
C SER A 254 -11.52 41.75 2.61
N TRP A 255 -12.33 42.81 2.55
CA TRP A 255 -13.79 42.69 2.50
C TRP A 255 -14.23 41.98 1.22
N ARG A 256 -15.22 41.09 1.34
CA ARG A 256 -15.84 40.35 0.25
C ARG A 256 -17.35 40.48 0.31
N GLN A 257 -17.99 40.51 -0.84
CA GLN A 257 -19.45 40.52 -0.91
C GLN A 257 -20.00 39.16 -0.50
N VAL A 258 -21.07 39.15 0.30
CA VAL A 258 -21.87 37.94 0.52
C VAL A 258 -22.65 37.67 -0.77
N PRO A 259 -22.55 36.46 -1.37
CA PRO A 259 -23.34 36.12 -2.55
C PRO A 259 -24.82 36.33 -2.27
N ASP A 260 -25.52 37.04 -3.16
CA ASP A 260 -26.95 37.22 -3.05
C ASP A 260 -27.64 35.87 -3.27
N THR A 261 -28.27 35.33 -2.22
CA THR A 261 -28.94 34.02 -2.26
C THR A 261 -30.35 34.10 -2.86
N SER A 262 -30.74 35.23 -3.45
CA SER A 262 -32.09 35.42 -4.00
C SER A 262 -32.37 34.75 -5.35
N GLU A 263 -31.38 34.05 -5.94
CA GLU A 263 -31.53 33.25 -7.17
C GLU A 263 -31.27 31.74 -6.98
N SER A 264 -31.74 31.15 -5.87
CA SER A 264 -31.77 29.69 -5.68
C SER A 264 -33.19 29.15 -5.54
#